data_AF-A0A8D3WNL2-F1
#
_entry.id   AF-A0A8D3WNL2-F1
#
_cell.length_a   1.000
_cell.length_b   1.000
_cell.length_c   1.000
_cell.angle_alpha   90.00
_cell.angle_beta   90.00
_cell.angle_gamma   90.00
#
_symmetry.space_group_name_H-M   'P 1'
#
loop_
_entity.id
_entity.type
_entity.pdbx_description
1 polymer ?
#
loop_
_entity_poly.entity_id
_entity_poly.type
_entity_poly.pdbx_seq_one_letter_code
_entity_poly.pdbx_strand_id
1 'polypeptide(L)'
;MRRFLGPLTMPVTYSRWLHLLIPSAVVSLWLFISIDTPWMPCLFAVPVGLLPSIRLAEGVQAQLLLTPGERGRPDASISAAPATTWGDRWRTVAWLEVRLLLTAAAGFATIWLPATTFDLLSVSFGADPGMNRLTEVVEARWLCALWAPVPLLILVGLVVLCGEVATAAARGLLGPSPTERMTALEQRTEQLLERNRIARELHDSIGHALTVAVLQAGAARTAGNPEFTARALAAIEEIGRNALDDLERVLSVLRESDVPAGVHPTLVEADRLLESARVSGAELHVEMTGPLDLVPGPVSREGYRILQESLTNVLRHAGAGPVRVRIVVVKERLELEVTNPLTESKRGPGSGSGLRGVRERAALLGGKAMTGPHAGDWRVYASLPLDRIR
;
A
#
# COMPACT_ATOMS: atom_id res chain seq x y z
N MET A 1 7.61 -41.38 -3.27
CA MET A 1 6.65 -41.09 -2.17
C MET A 1 6.62 -39.62 -1.72
N ARG A 2 7.75 -38.92 -1.48
CA ARG A 2 7.75 -37.52 -0.99
C ARG A 2 6.94 -36.49 -1.82
N ARG A 3 6.86 -36.64 -3.15
CA ARG A 3 6.06 -35.74 -4.01
C ARG A 3 4.54 -35.99 -3.94
N PHE A 4 4.11 -37.23 -3.69
CA PHE A 4 2.68 -37.59 -3.65
C PHE A 4 2.01 -37.18 -2.33
N LEU A 5 2.76 -37.19 -1.22
CA LEU A 5 2.28 -36.78 0.10
C LEU A 5 2.49 -35.29 0.39
N GLY A 6 3.28 -34.58 -0.43
CA GLY A 6 3.55 -33.14 -0.26
C GLY A 6 2.29 -32.29 -0.13
N PRO A 7 1.23 -32.49 -0.94
CA PRO A 7 -0.01 -31.75 -0.80
C PRO A 7 -0.72 -31.96 0.54
N LEU A 8 -0.58 -33.14 1.16
CA LEU A 8 -1.21 -33.45 2.46
C LEU A 8 -0.54 -32.74 3.64
N THR A 9 0.72 -32.32 3.49
CA THR A 9 1.48 -31.66 4.55
C THR A 9 1.53 -30.14 4.39
N MET A 10 1.06 -29.61 3.26
CA MET A 10 1.08 -28.16 3.00
C MET A 10 -0.19 -27.47 3.54
N PRO A 11 -0.06 -26.45 4.40
CA PRO A 11 -1.21 -25.68 4.90
C PRO A 11 -2.08 -25.07 3.79
N VAL A 12 -1.47 -24.71 2.66
CA VAL A 12 -2.16 -24.08 1.52
C VAL A 12 -3.21 -25.01 0.89
N THR A 13 -3.01 -26.34 0.95
CA THR A 13 -3.98 -27.30 0.42
C THR A 13 -5.29 -27.21 1.19
N TYR A 14 -5.21 -27.11 2.52
CA TYR A 14 -6.39 -27.02 3.39
C TYR A 14 -7.07 -25.65 3.28
N SER A 15 -6.32 -24.55 3.14
CA SER A 15 -6.91 -23.23 2.91
C SER A 15 -7.63 -23.16 1.56
N ARG A 16 -7.07 -23.77 0.51
CA ARG A 16 -7.71 -23.89 -0.80
C ARG A 16 -8.97 -24.75 -0.74
N TRP A 17 -8.94 -25.85 0.00
CA TRP A 17 -10.13 -26.67 0.21
C TRP A 17 -11.21 -25.88 0.95
N LEU A 18 -10.86 -25.17 2.02
CA LEU A 18 -11.77 -24.29 2.75
C LEU A 18 -12.38 -23.22 1.83
N HIS A 19 -11.58 -22.63 0.94
CA HIS A 19 -12.07 -21.64 -0.03
C HIS A 19 -13.17 -22.20 -0.95
N LEU A 20 -13.05 -23.46 -1.36
CA LEU A 20 -14.06 -24.15 -2.15
C LEU A 20 -15.28 -24.56 -1.33
N LEU A 21 -15.13 -24.85 -0.04
CA LEU A 21 -16.27 -25.21 0.82
C LEU A 21 -17.15 -24.02 1.21
N ILE A 22 -16.63 -22.79 1.27
CA ILE A 22 -17.41 -21.60 1.64
C ILE A 22 -18.72 -21.45 0.82
N PRO A 23 -18.69 -21.44 -0.53
CA PRO A 23 -19.92 -21.31 -1.32
C PRO A 23 -20.77 -22.59 -1.36
N SER A 24 -20.25 -23.72 -0.85
CA SER A 24 -20.98 -25.00 -0.87
C SER A 24 -22.28 -24.94 -0.06
N ALA A 25 -22.35 -24.09 0.97
CA ALA A 25 -23.57 -23.91 1.77
C ALA A 25 -24.73 -23.37 0.93
N VAL A 26 -24.47 -22.40 0.05
CA VAL A 26 -25.49 -21.82 -0.84
C VAL A 26 -25.95 -22.83 -1.87
N VAL A 27 -25.01 -23.56 -2.48
CA VAL A 27 -25.32 -24.62 -3.46
C VAL A 27 -26.12 -25.75 -2.80
N SER A 28 -25.71 -26.19 -1.60
CA SER A 28 -26.37 -27.28 -0.87
C SER A 28 -27.78 -26.88 -0.42
N LEU A 29 -27.95 -25.64 0.06
CA LEU A 29 -29.26 -25.09 0.41
C LEU A 29 -30.18 -25.07 -0.83
N TRP A 30 -29.67 -24.69 -2.00
CA TRP A 30 -30.45 -24.71 -3.22
C TRP A 30 -30.84 -26.13 -3.64
N LEU A 31 -29.90 -27.07 -3.63
CA LEU A 31 -30.18 -28.48 -3.97
C LEU A 31 -31.19 -29.12 -3.01
N PHE A 32 -31.23 -28.68 -1.75
CA PHE A 32 -32.25 -29.09 -0.79
C PHE A 32 -33.64 -28.53 -1.14
N ILE A 33 -33.72 -27.31 -1.67
CA ILE A 33 -34.98 -26.68 -2.10
C ILE A 33 -35.48 -27.29 -3.41
N SER A 34 -34.61 -27.45 -4.41
CA SER A 34 -34.96 -27.97 -5.74
C SER A 34 -33.80 -28.71 -6.38
N ILE A 35 -33.90 -30.03 -6.41
CA ILE A 35 -32.89 -30.90 -7.03
C ILE A 35 -32.97 -30.91 -8.56
N ASP A 36 -34.14 -30.59 -9.15
CA ASP A 36 -34.36 -30.61 -10.60
C ASP A 36 -33.72 -29.42 -11.33
N THR A 37 -33.33 -28.38 -10.58
CA THR A 37 -32.72 -27.16 -11.12
C THR A 37 -31.34 -26.88 -10.49
N PRO A 38 -30.36 -27.77 -10.62
CA PRO A 38 -29.07 -27.64 -9.93
C PRO A 38 -28.21 -26.46 -10.45
N TRP A 39 -28.55 -25.92 -11.63
CA TRP A 39 -27.85 -24.84 -12.31
C TRP A 39 -28.31 -23.42 -11.89
N MET A 40 -29.38 -23.29 -11.12
CA MET A 40 -29.92 -21.98 -10.70
C MET A 40 -28.94 -21.11 -9.88
N PRO A 41 -28.08 -21.65 -9.00
CA PRO A 41 -27.06 -20.84 -8.32
C PRO A 41 -26.15 -20.06 -9.28
N CYS A 42 -25.84 -20.61 -10.45
CA CYS A 42 -25.09 -19.92 -11.50
C CYS A 42 -25.84 -18.67 -11.98
N LEU A 43 -27.14 -18.77 -12.27
CA LEU A 43 -27.94 -17.60 -12.65
C LEU A 43 -27.94 -16.50 -11.59
N PHE A 44 -28.02 -16.85 -10.30
CA PHE A 44 -27.95 -15.87 -9.22
C PHE A 44 -26.57 -15.23 -9.07
N ALA A 45 -25.50 -15.92 -9.47
CA ALA A 45 -24.14 -15.39 -9.43
C ALA A 45 -23.93 -14.24 -10.43
N VAL A 46 -24.69 -14.18 -11.52
CA VAL A 46 -24.58 -13.12 -12.55
C VAL A 46 -24.85 -11.72 -11.97
N PRO A 47 -26.05 -11.40 -11.43
CA PRO A 47 -26.32 -10.07 -10.90
C PRO A 47 -25.41 -9.72 -9.71
N VAL A 48 -25.00 -10.72 -8.92
CA VAL A 48 -24.05 -10.52 -7.81
C VAL A 48 -22.67 -10.13 -8.36
N GLY A 49 -22.11 -10.89 -9.30
CA GLY A 49 -20.79 -10.64 -9.88
C GLY A 49 -20.68 -9.32 -10.65
N LEU A 50 -21.81 -8.75 -11.08
CA LEU A 50 -21.86 -7.42 -11.70
C LEU A 50 -21.69 -6.26 -10.70
N LEU A 51 -21.81 -6.51 -9.39
CA LEU A 51 -21.60 -5.49 -8.36
C LEU A 51 -20.09 -5.18 -8.21
N PRO A 52 -19.67 -3.90 -8.28
CA PRO A 52 -18.25 -3.52 -8.21
C PRO A 52 -17.51 -4.01 -6.96
N SER A 53 -18.18 -4.03 -5.81
CA SER A 53 -17.61 -4.44 -4.53
C SER A 53 -17.34 -5.95 -4.44
N ILE A 54 -17.98 -6.77 -5.28
CA ILE A 54 -17.81 -8.22 -5.25
C ILE A 54 -16.43 -8.63 -5.72
N ARG A 55 -15.84 -7.91 -6.70
CA ARG A 55 -14.44 -8.13 -7.09
C ARG A 55 -13.46 -7.93 -5.93
N LEU A 56 -13.69 -6.90 -5.11
CA LEU A 56 -12.88 -6.62 -3.91
C LEU A 56 -13.01 -7.76 -2.90
N ALA A 57 -14.23 -8.16 -2.56
CA ALA A 57 -14.49 -9.22 -1.59
C ALA A 57 -13.88 -10.56 -2.04
N GLU A 58 -14.11 -10.96 -3.29
CA GLU A 58 -13.57 -12.18 -3.87
C GLU A 58 -12.04 -12.13 -3.99
N GLY A 59 -11.48 -11.00 -4.41
CA GLY A 59 -10.03 -10.80 -4.50
C GLY A 59 -9.31 -10.92 -3.15
N VAL A 60 -9.87 -10.31 -2.10
CA VAL A 60 -9.35 -10.43 -0.72
C VAL A 60 -9.43 -11.86 -0.23
N GLN A 61 -10.57 -12.54 -0.43
CA GLN A 61 -10.75 -13.92 0.00
C GLN A 61 -9.83 -14.89 -0.77
N ALA A 62 -9.63 -14.66 -2.06
CA ALA A 62 -8.71 -15.44 -2.90
C ALA A 62 -7.25 -15.24 -2.46
N GLN A 63 -6.80 -14.01 -2.19
CA GLN A 63 -5.46 -13.77 -1.65
C GLN A 63 -5.26 -14.45 -0.28
N LEU A 64 -6.27 -14.42 0.57
CA LEU A 64 -6.25 -15.02 1.90
C LEU A 64 -6.06 -16.54 1.86
N LEU A 65 -6.81 -17.22 0.98
CA LEU A 65 -6.95 -18.68 1.03
C LEU A 65 -6.23 -19.41 -0.10
N LEU A 66 -6.04 -18.79 -1.26
CA LEU A 66 -5.38 -19.39 -2.43
C LEU A 66 -3.91 -19.00 -2.53
N THR A 67 -3.56 -17.75 -2.22
CA THR A 67 -2.19 -17.20 -2.33
C THR A 67 -1.74 -16.41 -1.09
N PRO A 68 -1.74 -17.02 0.11
CA PRO A 68 -1.48 -16.31 1.37
C PRO A 68 -0.12 -15.58 1.41
N GLY A 69 0.89 -16.05 0.67
CA GLY A 69 2.20 -15.40 0.60
C GLY A 69 2.27 -14.12 -0.23
N GLU A 70 1.22 -13.80 -1.00
CA GLU A 70 1.13 -12.59 -1.83
C GLU A 70 0.31 -11.48 -1.16
N ARG A 71 -0.26 -11.74 0.02
CA ARG A 71 -1.20 -10.84 0.70
C ARG A 71 -0.58 -9.48 0.97
N GLY A 72 -1.28 -8.41 0.55
CA GLY A 72 -0.87 -7.02 0.79
C GLY A 72 0.37 -6.57 0.01
N ARG A 73 0.92 -7.41 -0.88
CA ARG A 73 2.01 -7.00 -1.76
C ARG A 73 1.46 -6.17 -2.93
N PRO A 74 2.16 -5.10 -3.35
CA PRO A 74 1.77 -4.30 -4.50
C PRO A 74 1.75 -5.11 -5.81
N ASP A 75 2.63 -6.11 -5.92
CA ASP A 75 2.74 -6.98 -7.11
C ASP A 75 1.95 -8.30 -6.99
N ALA A 76 0.89 -8.33 -6.17
CA ALA A 76 0.07 -9.52 -6.00
C ALA A 76 -0.57 -9.96 -7.33
N SER A 77 -0.61 -11.27 -7.59
CA SER A 77 -1.14 -11.81 -8.86
C SER A 77 -2.65 -11.71 -8.98
N ILE A 78 -3.35 -11.49 -7.86
CA ILE A 78 -4.80 -11.34 -7.73
C ILE A 78 -5.07 -9.92 -7.23
N SER A 79 -5.96 -9.18 -7.90
CA SER A 79 -6.32 -7.82 -7.48
C SER A 79 -7.28 -7.84 -6.29
N ALA A 80 -7.02 -7.00 -5.28
CA ALA A 80 -7.91 -6.72 -4.16
C ALA A 80 -8.48 -5.30 -4.28
N ALA A 81 -8.98 -4.96 -5.47
CA ALA A 81 -9.61 -3.67 -5.78
C ALA A 81 -11.04 -3.89 -6.32
N PRO A 82 -11.96 -2.94 -6.11
CA PRO A 82 -13.30 -3.00 -6.71
C PRO A 82 -13.23 -2.92 -8.24
N ALA A 83 -14.25 -3.44 -8.92
CA ALA A 83 -14.32 -3.38 -10.38
C ALA A 83 -14.59 -1.94 -10.86
N THR A 84 -13.69 -1.39 -11.67
CA THR A 84 -13.84 -0.05 -12.27
C THR A 84 -14.45 -0.11 -13.66
N THR A 85 -14.23 -1.21 -14.40
CA THR A 85 -14.74 -1.39 -15.76
C THR A 85 -15.82 -2.46 -15.85
N TRP A 86 -16.62 -2.43 -16.92
CA TRP A 86 -17.56 -3.50 -17.24
C TRP A 86 -16.86 -4.83 -17.56
N GLY A 87 -15.65 -4.79 -18.12
CA GLY A 87 -14.83 -5.98 -18.34
C GLY A 87 -14.48 -6.68 -17.03
N ASP A 88 -14.12 -5.92 -15.99
CA ASP A 88 -13.79 -6.47 -14.67
C ASP A 88 -15.01 -7.12 -13.99
N ARG A 89 -16.20 -6.55 -14.20
CA ARG A 89 -17.47 -7.13 -13.72
C ARG A 89 -17.74 -8.47 -14.36
N TRP A 90 -17.64 -8.57 -15.69
CA TRP A 90 -17.85 -9.84 -16.39
C TRP A 90 -16.77 -10.89 -16.08
N ARG A 91 -15.52 -10.48 -15.86
CA ARG A 91 -14.46 -11.37 -15.35
C ARG A 91 -14.77 -11.88 -13.94
N THR A 92 -15.38 -11.04 -13.10
CA THR A 92 -15.83 -11.43 -11.75
C THR A 92 -16.99 -12.43 -11.83
N VAL A 93 -17.97 -12.22 -12.71
CA VAL A 93 -19.02 -13.21 -12.99
C VAL A 93 -18.42 -14.54 -13.44
N ALA A 94 -17.53 -14.51 -14.43
CA ALA A 94 -16.85 -15.73 -14.91
C ALA A 94 -16.06 -16.44 -13.80
N TRP A 95 -15.44 -15.68 -12.88
CA TRP A 95 -14.77 -16.24 -11.72
C TRP A 95 -15.74 -16.96 -10.78
N LEU A 96 -16.88 -16.33 -10.45
CA LEU A 96 -17.90 -16.93 -9.59
C LEU A 96 -18.44 -18.23 -10.20
N GLU A 97 -18.67 -18.26 -11.51
CA GLU A 97 -19.13 -19.46 -12.22
C GLU A 97 -18.12 -20.60 -12.15
N VAL A 98 -16.86 -20.33 -12.47
CA VAL A 98 -15.78 -21.33 -12.35
C VAL A 98 -15.69 -21.84 -10.90
N ARG A 99 -15.76 -20.94 -9.92
CA ARG A 99 -15.70 -21.29 -8.51
C ARG A 99 -16.89 -22.15 -8.09
N LEU A 100 -18.11 -21.86 -8.54
CA LEU A 100 -19.30 -22.67 -8.25
C LEU A 100 -19.18 -24.08 -8.81
N LEU A 101 -18.68 -24.24 -10.04
CA LEU A 101 -18.44 -25.56 -10.63
C LEU A 101 -17.39 -26.37 -9.84
N LEU A 102 -16.27 -25.74 -9.48
CA LEU A 102 -15.23 -26.38 -8.66
C LEU A 102 -15.75 -26.74 -7.25
N THR A 103 -16.60 -25.88 -6.69
CA THR A 103 -17.28 -26.11 -5.41
C THR A 103 -18.21 -27.31 -5.48
N ALA A 104 -19.02 -27.41 -6.53
CA ALA A 104 -19.92 -28.54 -6.72
C ALA A 104 -19.13 -29.86 -6.84
N ALA A 105 -18.05 -29.87 -7.64
CA ALA A 105 -17.20 -31.05 -7.81
C ALA A 105 -16.50 -31.45 -6.49
N ALA A 106 -15.85 -30.50 -5.82
CA ALA A 106 -15.14 -30.76 -4.56
C ALA A 106 -16.10 -31.12 -3.42
N GLY A 107 -17.25 -30.45 -3.34
CA GLY A 107 -18.31 -30.72 -2.35
C GLY A 107 -18.93 -32.10 -2.53
N PHE A 108 -19.30 -32.46 -3.77
CA PHE A 108 -19.81 -33.79 -4.09
C PHE A 108 -18.80 -34.88 -3.69
N ALA A 109 -17.54 -34.74 -4.07
CA ALA A 109 -16.49 -35.68 -3.71
C ALA A 109 -16.26 -35.76 -2.19
N THR A 110 -16.30 -34.63 -1.49
CA THR A 110 -16.11 -34.55 -0.03
C THR A 110 -17.21 -35.33 0.73
N ILE A 111 -18.42 -35.40 0.17
CA ILE A 111 -19.53 -36.15 0.77
C ILE A 111 -19.49 -37.62 0.35
N TRP A 112 -19.40 -37.89 -0.96
CA TRP A 112 -19.63 -39.22 -1.50
C TRP A 112 -18.43 -40.17 -1.41
N LEU A 113 -17.19 -39.66 -1.50
CA LEU A 113 -16.01 -40.53 -1.44
C LEU A 113 -15.76 -41.10 -0.03
N PRO A 114 -15.87 -40.32 1.06
CA PRO A 114 -15.82 -40.89 2.41
C PRO A 114 -16.98 -41.85 2.71
N ALA A 115 -18.20 -41.53 2.25
CA ALA A 115 -19.34 -42.44 2.38
C ALA A 115 -19.10 -43.77 1.64
N THR A 116 -18.48 -43.72 0.47
CA THR A 116 -18.08 -44.91 -0.29
C THR A 116 -17.01 -45.73 0.43
N THR A 117 -16.01 -45.08 1.03
CA THR A 117 -15.02 -45.76 1.86
C THR A 117 -15.67 -46.43 3.07
N PHE A 118 -16.60 -45.77 3.74
CA PHE A 118 -17.34 -46.33 4.86
C PHE A 118 -18.17 -47.56 4.47
N ASP A 119 -18.85 -47.51 3.33
CA ASP A 119 -19.63 -48.63 2.79
C ASP A 119 -18.73 -49.83 2.44
N LEU A 120 -17.61 -49.58 1.75
CA LEU A 120 -16.61 -50.62 1.43
C LEU A 120 -16.07 -51.32 2.68
N LEU A 121 -15.78 -50.55 3.74
CA LEU A 121 -15.34 -51.11 5.02
C LEU A 121 -16.48 -51.90 5.68
N SER A 122 -17.70 -51.36 5.72
CA SER A 122 -18.85 -52.01 6.36
C SER A 122 -19.17 -53.36 5.71
N VAL A 123 -19.17 -53.43 4.38
CA VAL A 123 -19.40 -54.68 3.62
C VAL A 123 -18.29 -55.70 3.88
N SER A 124 -17.04 -55.24 4.05
CA SER A 124 -15.91 -56.12 4.38
C SER A 124 -16.05 -56.77 5.76
N PHE A 125 -16.80 -56.16 6.68
CA PHE A 125 -17.11 -56.68 8.02
C PHE A 125 -18.43 -57.47 8.08
N GLY A 126 -19.11 -57.69 6.95
CA GLY A 126 -20.31 -58.51 6.93
C GLY A 126 -21.64 -57.74 6.87
N ALA A 127 -21.62 -56.40 6.79
CA ALA A 127 -22.84 -55.61 6.57
C ALA A 127 -23.40 -55.83 5.16
N ASP A 128 -24.71 -55.67 5.00
CA ASP A 128 -25.35 -55.65 3.69
C ASP A 128 -24.91 -54.40 2.90
N PRO A 129 -24.81 -54.49 1.56
CA PRO A 129 -24.49 -53.35 0.71
C PRO A 129 -25.45 -52.18 0.99
N GLY A 130 -24.90 -50.99 1.22
CA GLY A 130 -25.68 -49.77 1.30
C GLY A 130 -26.21 -49.32 -0.06
N MET A 131 -26.57 -48.04 -0.18
CA MET A 131 -27.14 -47.46 -1.40
C MET A 131 -26.15 -47.35 -2.59
N ASN A 132 -24.94 -47.91 -2.46
CA ASN A 132 -23.83 -47.71 -3.35
C ASN A 132 -23.59 -48.95 -4.22
N ARG A 133 -23.90 -48.89 -5.52
CA ARG A 133 -23.86 -50.06 -6.42
C ARG A 133 -22.46 -50.68 -6.62
N LEU A 134 -21.40 -50.01 -6.19
CA LEU A 134 -20.03 -50.52 -6.30
C LEU A 134 -19.79 -51.77 -5.44
N THR A 135 -20.51 -51.93 -4.33
CA THR A 135 -20.39 -53.07 -3.42
C THR A 135 -21.15 -54.32 -3.89
N GLU A 136 -22.08 -54.17 -4.84
CA GLU A 136 -22.83 -55.30 -5.44
C GLU A 136 -21.97 -56.12 -6.42
N VAL A 137 -20.90 -55.54 -6.98
CA VAL A 137 -20.07 -56.15 -8.05
C VAL A 137 -18.95 -57.02 -7.49
N VAL A 138 -18.62 -56.91 -6.20
CA VAL A 138 -17.45 -57.57 -5.61
C VAL A 138 -17.85 -58.89 -4.94
N GLU A 139 -17.64 -60.01 -5.62
CA GLU A 139 -17.97 -61.35 -5.11
C GLU A 139 -17.22 -61.70 -3.81
N ALA A 140 -16.00 -61.20 -3.63
CA ALA A 140 -15.18 -61.48 -2.45
C ALA A 140 -15.10 -60.27 -1.51
N ARG A 141 -15.85 -60.31 -0.41
CA ARG A 141 -16.03 -59.20 0.56
C ARG A 141 -14.72 -58.64 1.16
N TRP A 142 -13.66 -59.44 1.25
CA TRP A 142 -12.35 -58.97 1.73
C TRP A 142 -11.65 -58.03 0.73
N LEU A 143 -11.95 -58.13 -0.57
CA LEU A 143 -11.44 -57.19 -1.57
C LEU A 143 -11.96 -55.77 -1.31
N CYS A 144 -13.17 -55.61 -0.77
CA CYS A 144 -13.71 -54.29 -0.42
C CYS A 144 -12.81 -53.52 0.56
N ALA A 145 -12.19 -54.22 1.53
CA ALA A 145 -11.23 -53.60 2.46
C ALA A 145 -9.97 -53.09 1.75
N LEU A 146 -9.50 -53.79 0.71
CA LEU A 146 -8.35 -53.37 -0.09
C LEU A 146 -8.65 -52.14 -0.94
N TRP A 147 -9.89 -52.00 -1.43
CA TRP A 147 -10.34 -50.85 -2.23
C TRP A 147 -10.77 -49.65 -1.39
N ALA A 148 -11.06 -49.82 -0.10
CA ALA A 148 -11.47 -48.76 0.83
C ALA A 148 -10.60 -47.48 0.83
N PRO A 149 -9.27 -47.51 0.72
CA PRO A 149 -8.47 -46.28 0.66
C PRO A 149 -8.55 -45.54 -0.69
N VAL A 150 -9.00 -46.20 -1.78
CA VAL A 150 -8.99 -45.61 -3.13
C VAL A 150 -9.88 -44.36 -3.24
N PRO A 151 -11.14 -44.36 -2.76
CA PRO A 151 -11.97 -43.14 -2.76
C PRO A 151 -11.33 -41.97 -1.99
N LEU A 152 -10.66 -42.22 -0.85
CA LEU A 152 -9.98 -41.17 -0.10
C LEU A 152 -8.77 -40.59 -0.86
N LEU A 153 -8.02 -41.42 -1.57
CA LEU A 153 -6.92 -40.95 -2.43
C LEU A 153 -7.45 -40.12 -3.61
N ILE A 154 -8.57 -40.53 -4.21
CA ILE A 154 -9.27 -39.76 -5.26
C ILE A 154 -9.73 -38.41 -4.70
N LEU A 155 -10.28 -38.39 -3.48
CA LEU A 155 -10.73 -37.15 -2.82
C LEU A 155 -9.57 -36.16 -2.68
N VAL A 156 -8.45 -36.61 -2.12
CA VAL A 156 -7.26 -35.76 -1.95
C VAL A 156 -6.76 -35.23 -3.29
N GLY A 157 -6.66 -36.09 -4.30
CA GLY A 157 -6.24 -35.69 -5.64
C GLY A 157 -7.16 -34.65 -6.28
N LEU A 158 -8.48 -34.85 -6.16
CA LEU A 158 -9.48 -33.92 -6.70
C LEU A 158 -9.47 -32.58 -5.97
N VAL A 159 -9.38 -32.56 -4.63
CA VAL A 159 -9.30 -31.31 -3.85
C VAL A 159 -8.06 -30.50 -4.22
N VAL A 160 -6.91 -31.16 -4.37
CA VAL A 160 -5.67 -30.51 -4.83
C VAL A 160 -5.85 -29.95 -6.23
N LEU A 161 -6.38 -30.74 -7.17
CA LEU A 161 -6.63 -30.31 -8.54
C LEU A 161 -7.58 -29.10 -8.59
N CYS A 162 -8.73 -29.17 -7.90
CA CYS A 162 -9.68 -28.06 -7.83
C CYS A 162 -9.07 -26.81 -7.20
N GLY A 163 -8.23 -26.96 -6.17
CA GLY A 163 -7.51 -25.85 -5.55
C GLY A 163 -6.49 -25.18 -6.48
N GLU A 164 -5.75 -25.96 -7.26
CA GLU A 164 -4.83 -25.45 -8.29
C GLU A 164 -5.58 -24.74 -9.42
N VAL A 165 -6.66 -25.35 -9.93
CA VAL A 165 -7.50 -24.75 -10.98
C VAL A 165 -8.15 -23.45 -10.47
N ALA A 166 -8.65 -23.43 -9.23
CA ALA A 166 -9.18 -22.21 -8.61
C ALA A 166 -8.12 -21.13 -8.51
N THR A 167 -6.89 -21.48 -8.13
CA THR A 167 -5.77 -20.52 -8.04
C THR A 167 -5.40 -19.96 -9.41
N ALA A 168 -5.31 -20.81 -10.44
CA ALA A 168 -5.04 -20.39 -11.81
C ALA A 168 -6.15 -19.50 -12.38
N ALA A 169 -7.41 -19.89 -12.17
CA ALA A 169 -8.57 -19.12 -12.61
C ALA A 169 -8.66 -17.76 -11.90
N ALA A 170 -8.41 -17.70 -10.58
CA ALA A 170 -8.37 -16.45 -9.82
C ALA A 170 -7.30 -15.50 -10.37
N ARG A 171 -6.10 -15.99 -10.69
CA ARG A 171 -5.03 -15.18 -11.31
C ARG A 171 -5.44 -14.63 -12.68
N GLY A 172 -6.12 -15.42 -13.51
CA GLY A 172 -6.58 -15.00 -14.83
C GLY A 172 -7.75 -14.02 -14.78
N LEU A 173 -8.73 -14.25 -13.90
CA LEU A 173 -10.02 -13.55 -13.89
C LEU A 173 -10.05 -12.39 -12.89
N LEU A 174 -9.45 -12.53 -11.71
CA LEU A 174 -9.35 -11.48 -10.70
C LEU A 174 -8.03 -10.72 -10.75
N GLY A 175 -7.08 -11.12 -11.60
CA GLY A 175 -5.81 -10.41 -11.77
C GLY A 175 -6.00 -8.97 -12.30
N PRO A 176 -4.96 -8.12 -12.18
CA PRO A 176 -5.03 -6.73 -12.57
C PRO A 176 -5.43 -6.58 -14.05
N SER A 177 -6.40 -5.71 -14.31
CA SER A 177 -6.96 -5.48 -15.64
C SER A 177 -5.94 -4.83 -16.57
N PRO A 178 -6.08 -4.97 -17.91
CA PRO A 178 -5.17 -4.30 -18.85
C PRO A 178 -5.12 -2.78 -18.62
N THR A 179 -6.24 -2.17 -18.24
CA THR A 179 -6.32 -0.75 -17.86
C THR A 179 -5.58 -0.47 -16.57
N GLU A 180 -5.74 -1.29 -15.52
CA GLU A 180 -4.97 -1.14 -14.27
C GLU A 180 -3.46 -1.26 -14.52
N ARG A 181 -3.05 -2.20 -15.38
CA ARG A 181 -1.64 -2.35 -15.80
C ARG A 181 -1.15 -1.14 -16.58
N MET A 182 -1.97 -0.60 -17.48
CA MET A 182 -1.61 0.59 -18.25
C MET A 182 -1.42 1.80 -17.34
N THR A 183 -2.38 2.07 -16.46
CA THR A 183 -2.28 3.19 -15.51
C THR A 183 -1.08 3.04 -14.58
N ALA A 184 -0.77 1.83 -14.12
CA ALA A 184 0.44 1.59 -13.33
C ALA A 184 1.73 1.84 -14.14
N LEU A 185 1.75 1.48 -15.43
CA LEU A 185 2.87 1.77 -16.33
C LEU A 185 2.99 3.28 -16.64
N GLU A 186 1.87 3.97 -16.86
CA GLU A 186 1.82 5.42 -17.06
C GLU A 186 2.38 6.14 -15.83
N GLN A 187 1.88 5.84 -14.63
CA GLN A 187 2.40 6.41 -13.38
C GLN A 187 3.90 6.16 -13.19
N ARG A 188 4.36 4.95 -13.49
CA ARG A 188 5.80 4.62 -13.44
C ARG A 188 6.59 5.42 -14.47
N THR A 189 6.02 5.65 -15.66
CA THR A 189 6.66 6.42 -16.72
C THR A 189 6.72 7.89 -16.34
N GLU A 190 5.64 8.47 -15.81
CA GLU A 190 5.60 9.83 -15.25
C GLU A 190 6.63 10.00 -14.13
N GLN A 191 6.73 9.05 -13.20
CA GLN A 191 7.73 9.08 -12.13
C GLN A 191 9.17 9.06 -12.69
N LEU A 192 9.44 8.25 -13.71
CA LEU A 192 10.75 8.20 -14.36
C LEU A 192 11.07 9.48 -15.12
N LEU A 193 10.09 10.06 -15.82
CA LEU A 193 10.23 11.34 -16.52
C LEU A 193 10.53 12.46 -15.53
N GLU A 194 9.82 12.49 -14.40
CA GLU A 194 10.03 13.46 -13.34
C GLU A 194 11.42 13.32 -12.72
N ARG A 195 11.85 12.09 -12.43
CA ARG A 195 13.21 11.82 -11.95
C ARG A 195 14.27 12.30 -12.95
N ASN A 196 14.02 12.13 -14.25
CA ASN A 196 14.96 12.57 -15.29
C ASN A 196 14.97 14.11 -15.46
N ARG A 197 13.82 14.77 -15.31
CA ARG A 197 13.69 16.23 -15.28
C ARG A 197 14.50 16.80 -14.10
N ILE A 198 14.30 16.25 -12.91
CA ILE A 198 15.04 16.62 -11.69
C ILE A 198 16.55 16.45 -11.88
N ALA A 199 17.00 15.34 -12.47
CA ALA A 199 18.41 15.11 -12.74
C ALA A 199 19.01 16.13 -13.74
N ARG A 200 18.23 16.56 -14.74
CA ARG A 200 18.63 17.62 -15.68
C ARG A 200 18.72 18.98 -15.01
N GLU A 201 17.72 19.37 -14.23
CA GLU A 201 17.73 20.63 -13.47
C GLU A 201 18.93 20.71 -12.51
N LEU A 202 19.27 19.58 -11.86
CA LEU A 202 20.50 19.47 -11.06
C LEU A 202 21.78 19.62 -11.90
N HIS A 203 21.85 18.96 -13.06
CA HIS A 203 23.02 19.04 -13.91
C HIS A 203 23.24 20.47 -14.41
N ASP A 204 22.17 21.16 -14.78
CA ASP A 204 22.23 22.54 -15.27
C ASP A 204 22.62 23.53 -14.16
N SER A 205 22.07 23.37 -12.94
CA SER A 205 22.41 24.26 -11.81
C SER A 205 23.85 24.08 -11.36
N ILE A 206 24.30 22.84 -11.18
CA ILE A 206 25.69 22.53 -10.77
C ILE A 206 26.67 22.89 -11.88
N GLY A 207 26.33 22.56 -13.14
CA GLY A 207 27.15 22.88 -14.31
C GLY A 207 27.36 24.40 -14.46
N HIS A 208 26.30 25.18 -14.28
CA HIS A 208 26.39 26.64 -14.29
C HIS A 208 27.23 27.17 -13.12
N ALA A 209 26.97 26.72 -11.89
CA ALA A 209 27.72 27.13 -10.71
C ALA A 209 29.22 26.85 -10.85
N LEU A 210 29.59 25.65 -11.34
CA LEU A 210 30.98 25.27 -11.57
C LEU A 210 31.63 26.13 -12.67
N THR A 211 30.90 26.42 -13.74
CA THR A 211 31.40 27.28 -14.84
C THR A 211 31.72 28.69 -14.33
N VAL A 212 30.83 29.28 -13.53
CA VAL A 212 31.05 30.61 -12.95
C VAL A 212 32.19 30.60 -11.95
N ALA A 213 32.29 29.57 -11.10
CA ALA A 213 33.39 29.43 -10.14
C ALA A 213 34.76 29.32 -10.83
N VAL A 214 34.87 28.52 -11.90
CA VAL A 214 36.10 28.38 -12.69
C VAL A 214 36.47 29.71 -13.38
N LEU A 215 35.48 30.43 -13.92
CA LEU A 215 35.71 31.73 -14.55
C LEU A 215 36.23 32.77 -13.54
N GLN A 216 35.62 32.85 -12.35
CA GLN A 216 36.06 33.74 -11.27
C GLN A 216 37.48 33.40 -10.78
N ALA A 217 37.79 32.12 -10.64
CA ALA A 217 39.13 31.65 -10.27
C ALA A 217 40.17 32.02 -11.34
N GLY A 218 39.81 31.90 -12.61
CA GLY A 218 40.64 32.34 -13.74
C GLY A 218 40.90 33.84 -13.73
N ALA A 219 39.85 34.65 -13.55
CA ALA A 219 39.97 36.11 -13.48
C ALA A 219 40.85 36.56 -12.30
N ALA A 220 40.68 35.95 -11.12
CA ALA A 220 41.49 36.24 -9.94
C ALA A 220 42.98 35.95 -10.17
N ARG A 221 43.30 34.82 -10.86
CA ARG A 221 44.69 34.47 -11.21
C ARG A 221 45.36 35.50 -12.12
N THR A 222 44.63 36.12 -13.03
CA THR A 222 45.20 37.06 -14.01
C THR A 222 45.22 38.51 -13.51
N ALA A 223 44.32 38.89 -12.60
CA ALA A 223 44.15 40.28 -12.16
C ALA A 223 45.33 40.84 -11.35
N GLY A 224 46.11 40.01 -10.66
CA GLY A 224 47.28 40.45 -9.86
C GLY A 224 46.96 41.40 -8.70
N ASN A 225 45.68 41.61 -8.39
CA ASN A 225 45.19 42.52 -7.34
C ASN A 225 44.69 41.72 -6.12
N PRO A 226 45.31 41.87 -4.94
CA PRO A 226 44.91 41.16 -3.72
C PRO A 226 43.44 41.35 -3.31
N GLU A 227 42.91 42.58 -3.42
CA GLU A 227 41.52 42.88 -3.07
C GLU A 227 40.52 42.24 -4.04
N PHE A 228 40.87 42.17 -5.33
CA PHE A 228 40.06 41.48 -6.32
C PHE A 228 40.06 39.97 -6.08
N THR A 229 41.24 39.38 -5.80
CA THR A 229 41.38 37.96 -5.48
C THR A 229 40.56 37.57 -4.25
N ALA A 230 40.59 38.38 -3.18
CA ALA A 230 39.79 38.13 -1.98
C ALA A 230 38.28 38.13 -2.29
N ARG A 231 37.81 39.08 -3.10
CA ARG A 231 36.39 39.14 -3.52
C ARG A 231 35.98 37.95 -4.40
N ALA A 232 36.85 37.55 -5.33
CA ALA A 232 36.58 36.39 -6.20
C ALA A 232 36.52 35.08 -5.41
N LEU A 233 37.41 34.90 -4.42
CA LEU A 233 37.38 33.73 -3.53
C LEU A 233 36.10 33.68 -2.69
N ALA A 234 35.66 34.82 -2.14
CA ALA A 234 34.39 34.90 -1.41
C ALA A 234 33.18 34.55 -2.31
N ALA A 235 33.17 35.03 -3.56
CA ALA A 235 32.12 34.71 -4.52
C ALA A 235 32.12 33.21 -4.89
N ILE A 236 33.29 32.59 -5.05
CA ILE A 236 33.40 31.15 -5.30
C ILE A 236 32.89 30.33 -4.11
N GLU A 237 33.24 30.74 -2.89
CA GLU A 237 32.74 30.10 -1.66
C GLU A 237 31.22 30.17 -1.56
N GLU A 238 30.63 31.32 -1.87
CA GLU A 238 29.18 31.53 -1.90
C GLU A 238 28.49 30.67 -2.97
N ILE A 239 29.03 30.65 -4.20
CA ILE A 239 28.52 29.80 -5.28
C ILE A 239 28.59 28.32 -4.90
N GLY A 240 29.69 27.89 -4.27
CA GLY A 240 29.88 26.52 -3.80
C GLY A 240 28.89 26.12 -2.72
N ARG A 241 28.64 26.98 -1.72
CA ARG A 241 27.63 26.74 -0.69
C ARG A 241 26.23 26.63 -1.28
N ASN A 242 25.85 27.57 -2.16
CA ASN A 242 24.53 27.56 -2.80
C ASN A 242 24.31 26.29 -3.64
N ALA A 243 25.33 25.82 -4.38
CA ALA A 243 25.23 24.59 -5.17
C ALA A 243 25.08 23.33 -4.30
N LEU A 244 25.74 23.28 -3.13
CA LEU A 244 25.58 22.18 -2.17
C LEU A 244 24.18 22.17 -1.56
N ASP A 245 23.64 23.34 -1.20
CA ASP A 245 22.28 23.47 -0.67
C ASP A 245 21.22 23.01 -1.69
N ASP A 246 21.38 23.36 -2.97
CA ASP A 246 20.50 22.91 -4.05
C ASP A 246 20.56 21.38 -4.25
N LEU A 247 21.75 20.78 -4.14
CA LEU A 247 21.94 19.34 -4.21
C LEU A 247 21.26 18.62 -3.03
N GLU A 248 21.47 19.07 -1.79
CA GLU A 248 20.84 18.50 -0.60
C GLU A 248 19.32 18.58 -0.68
N ARG A 249 18.78 19.68 -1.19
CA ARG A 249 17.35 19.89 -1.38
C ARG A 249 16.75 18.85 -2.31
N VAL A 250 17.36 18.63 -3.48
CA VAL A 250 16.85 17.65 -4.43
C VAL A 250 16.98 16.23 -3.91
N LEU A 251 18.09 15.91 -3.22
CA LEU A 251 18.27 14.61 -2.58
C LEU A 251 17.23 14.36 -1.48
N SER A 252 16.78 15.41 -0.76
CA SER A 252 15.67 15.32 0.20
C SER A 252 14.35 14.96 -0.49
N VAL A 253 14.02 15.63 -1.60
CA VAL A 253 12.79 15.35 -2.38
C VAL A 253 12.81 13.93 -2.96
N LEU A 254 13.96 13.48 -3.46
CA LEU A 254 14.12 12.12 -3.96
C LEU A 254 14.02 11.07 -2.84
N ARG A 255 14.59 11.34 -1.66
CA ARG A 255 14.43 10.48 -0.47
C ARG A 255 12.99 10.37 -0.02
N GLU A 256 12.22 11.45 -0.07
CA GLU A 256 10.79 11.43 0.26
C GLU A 256 9.95 10.64 -0.76
N SER A 257 10.39 10.59 -2.03
CA SER A 257 9.70 9.93 -3.13
C SER A 257 9.93 8.41 -3.19
N ASP A 258 11.03 7.92 -2.60
CA ASP A 258 11.35 6.49 -2.49
C ASP A 258 10.75 5.83 -1.23
N VAL A 259 10.02 6.59 -0.39
CA VAL A 259 9.27 6.03 0.74
C VAL A 259 7.96 5.44 0.21
N PRO A 260 7.68 4.12 0.41
CA PRO A 260 6.42 3.52 0.01
C PRO A 260 5.24 4.27 0.63
N ALA A 261 4.14 4.43 -0.11
CA ALA A 261 2.95 5.22 0.24
C ALA A 261 2.21 4.82 1.55
N GLY A 262 2.77 3.93 2.37
CA GLY A 262 2.28 3.56 3.70
C GLY A 262 3.23 3.87 4.87
N VAL A 263 4.39 4.48 4.64
CA VAL A 263 5.42 4.75 5.68
C VAL A 263 5.76 6.24 5.77
N HIS A 264 4.77 7.11 5.59
CA HIS A 264 4.99 8.55 5.81
C HIS A 264 4.81 8.86 7.29
N PRO A 265 5.80 9.52 7.95
CA PRO A 265 5.69 9.90 9.34
C PRO A 265 4.44 10.75 9.59
N THR A 266 3.81 10.54 10.73
CA THR A 266 2.58 11.23 11.14
C THR A 266 2.86 12.10 12.35
N LEU A 267 1.93 12.97 12.75
CA LEU A 267 2.08 13.78 13.96
C LEU A 267 2.22 12.95 15.25
N VAL A 268 1.85 11.67 15.23
CA VAL A 268 2.14 10.73 16.33
C VAL A 268 3.66 10.57 16.54
N GLU A 269 4.46 10.79 15.51
CA GLU A 269 5.93 10.74 15.55
C GLU A 269 6.58 12.12 15.77
N ALA A 270 5.79 13.18 16.03
CA ALA A 270 6.31 14.54 16.20
C ALA A 270 7.35 14.66 17.33
N ASP A 271 7.24 13.85 18.38
CA ASP A 271 8.21 13.83 19.49
C ASP A 271 9.64 13.56 19.02
N ARG A 272 9.83 12.67 18.03
CA ARG A 272 11.16 12.37 17.48
C ARG A 272 11.76 13.57 16.76
N LEU A 273 10.92 14.29 16.03
CA LEU A 273 11.32 15.48 15.28
C LEU A 273 11.68 16.63 16.23
N LEU A 274 10.89 16.82 17.29
CA LEU A 274 11.15 17.79 18.35
C LEU A 274 12.45 17.47 19.09
N GLU A 275 12.68 16.21 19.43
CA GLU A 275 13.91 15.78 20.08
C GLU A 275 15.13 16.00 19.19
N SER A 276 15.03 15.67 17.90
CA SER A 276 16.09 15.96 16.93
C SER A 276 16.43 17.46 16.89
N ALA A 277 15.43 18.34 16.90
CA ALA A 277 15.65 19.77 16.89
C ALA A 277 16.30 20.28 18.20
N ARG A 278 15.98 19.69 19.36
CA ARG A 278 16.68 19.99 20.64
C ARG A 278 18.15 19.62 20.57
N VAL A 279 18.46 18.41 20.07
CA VAL A 279 19.85 17.94 19.91
C VAL A 279 20.63 18.83 18.94
N SER A 280 19.95 19.38 17.93
CA SER A 280 20.52 20.36 17.00
C SER A 280 20.66 21.78 17.57
N GLY A 281 20.35 22.00 18.86
CA GLY A 281 20.62 23.24 19.57
C GLY A 281 19.42 24.20 19.69
N ALA A 282 18.21 23.80 19.30
CA ALA A 282 17.02 24.64 19.50
C ALA A 282 16.49 24.55 20.94
N GLU A 283 16.29 25.71 21.59
CA GLU A 283 15.61 25.79 22.88
C GLU A 283 14.08 25.70 22.68
N LEU A 284 13.52 24.49 22.74
CA LEU A 284 12.11 24.25 22.42
C LEU A 284 11.20 24.26 23.66
N HIS A 285 10.13 25.05 23.59
CA HIS A 285 8.95 24.93 24.45
C HIS A 285 7.80 24.32 23.64
N VAL A 286 7.31 23.16 24.07
CA VAL A 286 6.33 22.38 23.31
C VAL A 286 5.03 22.26 24.10
N GLU A 287 3.91 22.57 23.46
CA GLU A 287 2.56 22.31 23.95
C GLU A 287 1.83 21.44 22.93
N MET A 288 1.51 20.19 23.30
CA MET A 288 0.74 19.27 22.47
C MET A 288 -0.53 18.86 23.23
N THR A 289 -1.69 19.20 22.68
CA THR A 289 -2.99 19.00 23.36
C THR A 289 -4.03 18.40 22.44
N GLY A 290 -4.73 17.37 22.90
CA GLY A 290 -5.81 16.68 22.16
C GLY A 290 -5.37 15.35 21.51
N PRO A 291 -6.31 14.59 20.92
CA PRO A 291 -6.05 13.24 20.44
C PRO A 291 -5.42 13.24 19.04
N LEU A 292 -4.09 13.37 18.98
CA LEU A 292 -3.34 13.36 17.71
C LEU A 292 -3.39 12.02 16.97
N ASP A 293 -3.63 10.93 17.70
CA ASP A 293 -3.86 9.58 17.19
C ASP A 293 -5.18 9.44 16.41
N LEU A 294 -6.16 10.30 16.71
CA LEU A 294 -7.46 10.34 16.01
C LEU A 294 -7.48 11.31 14.82
N VAL A 295 -6.38 12.02 14.55
CA VAL A 295 -6.27 12.91 13.40
C VAL A 295 -6.24 12.08 12.11
N PRO A 296 -7.05 12.41 11.08
CA PRO A 296 -7.06 11.69 9.81
C PRO A 296 -5.67 11.61 9.20
N GLY A 297 -5.32 10.42 8.66
CA GLY A 297 -3.97 10.14 8.14
C GLY A 297 -3.39 11.22 7.22
N PRO A 298 -4.12 11.75 6.21
CA PRO A 298 -3.60 12.81 5.36
C PRO A 298 -3.32 14.12 6.12
N VAL A 299 -4.19 14.52 7.04
CA VAL A 299 -3.99 15.72 7.88
C VAL A 299 -2.79 15.55 8.79
N SER A 300 -2.63 14.36 9.38
CA SER A 300 -1.50 14.04 10.26
C SER A 300 -0.16 14.06 9.52
N ARG A 301 -0.10 13.55 8.29
CA ARG A 301 1.12 13.59 7.45
C ARG A 301 1.49 15.01 7.03
N GLU A 302 0.53 15.79 6.56
CA GLU A 302 0.81 17.17 6.14
C GLU A 302 1.14 18.06 7.33
N GLY A 303 0.51 17.84 8.48
CA GLY A 303 0.88 18.49 9.74
C GLY A 303 2.31 18.18 10.16
N TYR A 304 2.74 16.92 10.06
CA TYR A 304 4.14 16.53 10.33
C TYR A 304 5.12 17.24 9.39
N ARG A 305 4.81 17.30 8.08
CA ARG A 305 5.64 18.03 7.11
C ARG A 305 5.72 19.53 7.36
N ILE A 306 4.61 20.15 7.75
CA ILE A 306 4.59 21.57 8.12
C ILE A 306 5.45 21.80 9.37
N LEU A 307 5.39 20.91 10.37
CA LEU A 307 6.25 20.97 11.55
C LEU A 307 7.74 20.85 11.18
N GLN A 308 8.08 19.88 10.35
CA GLN A 308 9.45 19.63 9.89
C GLN A 308 10.04 20.81 9.14
N GLU A 309 9.32 21.34 8.15
CA GLU A 309 9.71 22.53 7.41
C GLU A 309 9.88 23.74 8.35
N SER A 310 8.98 23.89 9.34
CA SER A 310 9.05 25.00 10.30
C SER A 310 10.28 24.90 11.20
N LEU A 311 10.56 23.73 11.77
CA LEU A 311 11.73 23.51 12.62
C LEU A 311 13.04 23.62 11.83
N THR A 312 13.05 23.19 10.57
CA THR A 312 14.21 23.36 9.68
C THR A 312 14.48 24.84 9.42
N ASN A 313 13.43 25.62 9.15
CA ASN A 313 13.54 27.06 8.96
C ASN A 313 14.00 27.78 10.24
N VAL A 314 13.55 27.33 11.41
CA VAL A 314 14.05 27.82 12.70
C VAL A 314 15.54 27.54 12.84
N LEU A 315 16.00 26.30 12.64
CA LEU A 315 17.43 25.96 12.76
C LEU A 315 18.32 26.71 11.76
N ARG A 316 17.79 27.06 10.58
CA ARG A 316 18.53 27.79 9.53
C ARG A 316 18.54 29.30 9.71
N HIS A 317 17.46 29.87 10.25
CA HIS A 317 17.22 31.32 10.16
C HIS A 317 16.95 31.98 11.51
N ALA A 318 16.56 31.25 12.55
CA ALA A 318 16.40 31.82 13.87
C ALA A 318 17.78 32.07 14.50
N GLY A 319 17.97 33.26 15.07
CA GLY A 319 19.07 33.52 16.00
C GLY A 319 18.88 32.79 17.33
N ALA A 320 19.78 33.03 18.29
CA ALA A 320 19.67 32.45 19.62
C ALA A 320 18.39 32.93 20.32
N GLY A 321 17.51 32.00 20.69
CA GLY A 321 16.34 32.27 21.51
C GLY A 321 15.29 31.16 21.51
N PRO A 322 14.27 31.29 22.38
CA PRO A 322 13.30 30.22 22.64
C PRO A 322 12.33 30.04 21.47
N VAL A 323 12.16 28.79 21.03
CA VAL A 323 11.24 28.38 19.97
C VAL A 323 10.02 27.76 20.62
N ARG A 324 8.82 28.28 20.34
CA ARG A 324 7.58 27.71 20.86
C ARG A 324 6.88 26.93 19.77
N VAL A 325 6.53 25.68 20.07
CA VAL A 325 5.75 24.79 19.20
C VAL A 325 4.45 24.45 19.90
N ARG A 326 3.33 24.73 19.25
CA ARG A 326 1.99 24.43 19.76
C ARG A 326 1.21 23.62 18.74
N ILE A 327 0.78 22.43 19.12
CA ILE A 327 -0.01 21.52 18.28
C ILE A 327 -1.27 21.16 19.07
N VAL A 328 -2.41 21.67 18.63
CA VAL A 328 -3.66 21.51 19.37
C VAL A 328 -4.75 21.01 18.45
N VAL A 329 -5.45 19.96 18.88
CA VAL A 329 -6.70 19.52 18.26
C VAL A 329 -7.86 20.21 18.98
N VAL A 330 -8.50 21.17 18.32
CA VAL A 330 -9.63 21.93 18.87
C VAL A 330 -10.85 21.76 17.97
N LYS A 331 -11.95 21.24 18.56
CA LYS A 331 -13.21 20.93 17.86
C LYS A 331 -12.97 19.97 16.68
N GLU A 332 -12.98 20.51 15.46
CA GLU A 332 -12.89 19.81 14.18
C GLU A 332 -11.66 20.29 13.36
N ARG A 333 -10.66 20.85 14.06
CA ARG A 333 -9.46 21.41 13.43
C ARG A 333 -8.20 21.02 14.19
N LEU A 334 -7.14 20.78 13.42
CA LEU A 334 -5.77 20.75 13.91
C LEU A 334 -5.17 22.15 13.72
N GLU A 335 -4.73 22.74 14.82
CA GLU A 335 -3.96 23.98 14.84
C GLU A 335 -2.49 23.68 15.14
N LEU A 336 -1.59 24.14 14.27
CA LEU A 336 -0.15 24.00 14.41
C LEU A 336 0.48 25.39 14.33
N GLU A 337 1.22 25.76 15.36
CA GLU A 337 1.89 27.04 15.47
C GLU A 337 3.36 26.84 15.88
N VAL A 338 4.28 27.44 15.14
CA VAL A 338 5.71 27.49 15.48
C VAL A 338 6.14 28.95 15.48
N THR A 339 6.69 29.42 16.60
CA THR A 339 7.19 30.80 16.75
C THR A 339 8.65 30.82 17.20
N ASN A 340 9.43 31.73 16.63
CA ASN A 340 10.82 32.00 17.05
C ASN A 340 11.10 33.51 17.02
N PRO A 341 12.08 34.02 17.78
CA PRO A 341 12.41 35.44 17.78
C PRO A 341 12.80 35.94 16.39
N LEU A 342 12.32 37.13 16.03
CA LEU A 342 12.80 37.84 14.83
C LEU A 342 14.24 38.31 15.09
N THR A 343 15.20 37.72 14.39
CA THR A 343 16.56 38.27 14.34
C THR A 343 16.59 39.37 13.28
N GLU A 344 17.39 40.43 13.51
CA GLU A 344 17.74 41.42 12.49
C GLU A 344 18.60 40.75 11.40
N SER A 345 18.03 39.84 10.61
CA SER A 345 18.74 39.14 9.55
C SER A 345 18.52 39.86 8.23
N LYS A 346 19.63 40.29 7.63
CA LYS A 346 19.76 40.84 6.28
C LYS A 346 18.89 40.04 5.32
N ARG A 347 18.14 40.73 4.45
CA ARG A 347 17.46 40.14 3.29
C ARG A 347 18.50 39.48 2.36
N GLY A 348 18.92 38.27 2.68
CA GLY A 348 19.58 37.38 1.71
C GLY A 348 18.54 36.91 0.70
N PRO A 349 18.93 36.58 -0.53
CA PRO A 349 18.02 36.09 -1.56
C PRO A 349 17.63 34.62 -1.27
N GLY A 350 16.92 34.39 -0.17
CA GLY A 350 16.31 33.10 0.14
C GLY A 350 15.02 32.95 -0.64
N SER A 351 14.95 31.98 -1.56
CA SER A 351 13.72 31.66 -2.28
C SER A 351 12.63 31.33 -1.25
N GLY A 352 11.54 32.11 -1.18
CA GLY A 352 10.41 31.90 -0.26
C GLY A 352 9.60 30.62 -0.51
N SER A 353 10.23 29.58 -1.05
CA SER A 353 9.68 28.33 -1.51
C SER A 353 9.25 27.40 -0.37
N GLY A 354 9.99 27.36 0.75
CA GLY A 354 9.58 26.62 1.96
C GLY A 354 8.27 27.15 2.55
N LEU A 355 8.17 28.48 2.69
CA LEU A 355 6.97 29.18 3.17
C LEU A 355 5.80 29.13 2.18
N ARG A 356 6.08 28.99 0.88
CA ARG A 356 5.08 28.72 -0.15
C ARG A 356 4.55 27.29 -0.04
N GLY A 357 5.42 26.31 0.16
CA GLY A 357 5.05 24.91 0.36
C GLY A 357 4.14 24.70 1.58
N VAL A 358 4.38 25.42 2.69
CA VAL A 358 3.49 25.40 3.85
C VAL A 358 2.06 25.85 3.50
N ARG A 359 1.92 26.91 2.68
CA ARG A 359 0.62 27.42 2.24
C ARG A 359 -0.09 26.48 1.26
N GLU A 360 0.64 25.94 0.29
CA GLU A 360 0.10 25.01 -0.69
C GLU A 360 -0.38 23.71 -0.02
N ARG A 361 0.40 23.13 0.89
CA ARG A 361 0.03 21.92 1.66
C ARG A 361 -1.24 22.12 2.49
N ALA A 362 -1.34 23.25 3.20
CA ALA A 362 -2.55 23.55 3.96
C ALA A 362 -3.77 23.73 3.05
N ALA A 363 -3.60 24.39 1.90
CA ALA A 363 -4.69 24.62 0.94
C ALA A 363 -5.20 23.31 0.31
N LEU A 364 -4.31 22.34 0.02
CA LEU A 364 -4.70 21.01 -0.50
C LEU A 364 -5.67 20.27 0.42
N LEU A 365 -5.59 20.50 1.72
CA LEU A 365 -6.49 19.92 2.72
C LEU A 365 -7.69 20.81 3.06
N GLY A 366 -7.92 21.90 2.32
CA GLY A 366 -8.96 22.88 2.63
C GLY A 366 -8.68 23.70 3.90
N GLY A 367 -7.43 23.69 4.37
CA GLY A 367 -6.94 24.47 5.49
C GLY A 367 -6.39 25.83 5.09
N LYS A 368 -5.82 26.53 6.08
CA LYS A 368 -5.17 27.84 5.89
C LYS A 368 -3.82 27.83 6.58
N ALA A 369 -2.83 28.48 5.98
CA ALA A 369 -1.56 28.74 6.64
C ALA A 369 -1.12 30.20 6.48
N MET A 370 -0.50 30.74 7.52
CA MET A 370 0.04 32.09 7.60
C MET A 370 1.49 32.02 8.06
N THR A 371 2.38 32.72 7.35
CA THR A 371 3.80 32.77 7.67
C THR A 371 4.24 34.23 7.68
N GLY A 372 4.84 34.70 8.78
CA GLY A 372 5.39 36.06 8.84
C GLY A 372 5.61 36.59 10.24
N PRO A 373 6.03 37.87 10.35
CA PRO A 373 6.15 38.57 11.62
C PRO A 373 4.83 38.61 12.38
N HIS A 374 4.84 38.26 13.66
CA HIS A 374 3.71 38.32 14.57
C HIS A 374 4.17 38.63 15.99
N ALA A 375 3.68 39.73 16.57
CA ALA A 375 3.93 40.12 17.96
C ALA A 375 5.42 40.17 18.37
N GLY A 376 6.31 40.53 17.44
CA GLY A 376 7.77 40.59 17.69
C GLY A 376 8.52 39.29 17.37
N ASP A 377 7.81 38.20 17.07
CA ASP A 377 8.37 36.92 16.67
C ASP A 377 8.08 36.63 15.18
N TRP A 378 8.79 35.68 14.60
CA TRP A 378 8.39 35.05 13.35
C TRP A 378 7.43 33.90 13.66
N ARG A 379 6.30 33.83 12.96
CA ARG A 379 5.28 32.79 13.17
C ARG A 379 5.00 32.03 11.89
N VAL A 380 4.94 30.71 12.01
CA VAL A 380 4.29 29.80 11.07
C VAL A 380 3.04 29.23 11.76
N TYR A 381 1.86 29.55 11.23
CA TYR A 381 0.58 29.08 11.73
C TYR A 381 -0.16 28.31 10.64
N ALA A 382 -0.69 27.13 10.96
CA ALA A 382 -1.52 26.32 10.07
C ALA A 382 -2.77 25.82 10.80
N SER A 383 -3.92 25.91 10.14
CA SER A 383 -5.21 25.39 10.60
C SER A 383 -5.78 24.44 9.55
N LEU A 384 -5.87 23.16 9.89
CA LEU A 384 -6.30 22.08 8.99
C LEU A 384 -7.64 21.49 9.47
N PRO A 385 -8.65 21.35 8.60
CA PRO A 385 -9.93 20.74 8.96
C PRO A 385 -9.83 19.22 9.10
N LEU A 386 -10.60 18.63 10.03
CA LEU A 386 -10.62 17.19 10.28
C LEU A 386 -11.76 16.46 9.54
N ASP A 387 -12.83 17.15 9.15
CA ASP A 387 -14.09 16.47 8.70
C ASP A 387 -14.22 16.31 7.18
N ARG A 388 -13.29 16.86 6.40
CA ARG A 388 -13.44 17.00 4.93
C ARG A 388 -12.74 15.98 4.07
N ILE A 389 -12.12 14.94 4.65
CA ILE A 389 -11.56 13.85 3.86
C ILE A 389 -12.52 12.67 3.91
N ARG A 390 -13.59 12.75 3.11
CA ARG A 390 -14.47 11.62 2.79
C ARG A 390 -14.03 10.97 1.47
#